data_AF-A0A0S8INE0-F1
#
_entry.id   AF-A0A0S8INE0-F1
#
_cell.length_a   1.000
_cell.length_b   1.000
_cell.length_c   1.000
_cell.angle_alpha   90.00
_cell.angle_beta   90.00
_cell.angle_gamma   90.00
#
_symmetry.space_group_name_H-M   'P 1'
#
loop_
_entity.id
_entity.type
_entity.pdbx_description
1 polymer ?
#
loop_
_entity_poly.entity_id
_entity_poly.type
_entity_poly.pdbx_seq_one_letter_code
_entity_poly.pdbx_strand_id
1 'polypeptide(L)'
;MKKKEIKKIFLAGIIQGSNKGRVLYNQDYRKRIKSILKKYLPDTEIIDPVEIHPESAYYDSEEARKVFFQSVKNCLGCNLMIAYLPEASMGTAVEMWESFRNNIPVWTISPLEENWAIRILSTKNFLSFDDLETYLKDNLKE
;
A
#
# COMPACT_ATOMS: atom_id res chain seq x y z
N MET A 1 -6.41 -8.59 -14.23
CA MET A 1 -7.45 -7.80 -13.54
C MET A 1 -7.92 -6.72 -14.49
N LYS A 2 -9.22 -6.67 -14.79
CA LYS A 2 -9.79 -5.67 -15.70
C LYS A 2 -9.99 -4.35 -14.96
N LYS A 3 -9.96 -3.22 -15.67
CA LYS A 3 -10.17 -1.87 -15.10
C LYS A 3 -11.42 -1.78 -14.21
N LYS A 4 -12.54 -2.35 -14.67
CA LYS A 4 -13.84 -2.37 -13.96
C LYS A 4 -13.85 -3.19 -12.66
N GLU A 5 -12.85 -4.05 -12.45
CA GLU A 5 -12.73 -4.87 -11.24
C GLU A 5 -12.04 -4.11 -10.12
N ILE A 6 -11.23 -3.08 -10.43
CA ILE A 6 -10.53 -2.26 -9.43
C ILE A 6 -11.46 -1.12 -9.00
N LYS A 7 -12.08 -1.26 -7.83
CA LYS A 7 -13.04 -0.28 -7.31
C LYS A 7 -12.56 0.37 -6.02
N LYS A 8 -11.75 -0.35 -5.26
CA LYS A 8 -11.24 0.12 -3.97
C LYS A 8 -9.82 -0.37 -3.76
N ILE A 9 -8.91 0.57 -3.58
CA ILE A 9 -7.49 0.32 -3.35
C ILE A 9 -7.16 0.63 -1.90
N PHE A 10 -6.46 -0.27 -1.22
CA PHE A 10 -5.79 0.05 0.03
C PHE A 10 -4.36 0.50 -0.26
N LEU A 11 -4.01 1.73 0.13
CA LEU A 11 -2.70 2.31 -0.08
C LEU A 11 -1.82 2.14 1.15
N ALA A 12 -1.09 1.03 1.16
CA ALA A 12 -0.08 0.74 2.17
C ALA A 12 1.27 1.38 1.80
N GLY A 13 2.19 1.39 2.74
CA GLY A 13 3.55 1.84 2.48
C GLY A 13 4.30 2.20 3.75
N ILE A 14 5.60 2.40 3.60
CA ILE A 14 6.47 2.73 4.73
C ILE A 14 6.02 4.02 5.44
N ILE A 15 5.79 3.91 6.75
CA ILE A 15 5.49 5.05 7.64
C ILE A 15 6.63 5.21 8.65
N GLN A 16 6.79 4.28 9.60
CA GLN A 16 7.88 4.30 10.58
C GLN A 16 9.11 3.47 10.15
N GLY A 17 8.91 2.47 9.28
CA GLY A 17 10.00 1.59 8.83
C GLY A 17 10.73 0.91 9.98
N SER A 18 12.06 0.95 9.95
CA SER A 18 12.93 0.41 11.01
C SER A 18 13.47 1.51 11.95
N ASN A 19 12.83 2.70 11.97
CA ASN A 19 13.26 3.79 12.85
C ASN A 19 13.11 3.42 14.33
N LYS A 20 14.11 3.77 15.14
CA LYS A 20 14.13 3.47 16.59
C LYS A 20 13.28 4.44 17.45
N GLY A 21 12.63 5.41 16.82
CA GLY A 21 11.86 6.46 17.49
C GLY A 21 10.65 6.88 16.68
N ARG A 22 10.09 8.06 16.99
CA ARG A 22 8.87 8.59 16.34
C ARG A 22 9.12 9.22 14.97
N VAL A 23 10.23 8.87 14.31
CA VAL A 23 10.58 9.41 12.99
C VAL A 23 9.73 8.72 11.93
N LEU A 24 9.09 9.53 11.10
CA LEU A 24 8.31 9.07 9.95
C LEU A 24 9.14 9.26 8.68
N TYR A 25 9.03 8.31 7.76
CA TYR A 25 9.48 8.50 6.38
C TYR A 25 8.62 9.57 5.69
N ASN A 26 9.18 10.24 4.69
CA ASN A 26 8.41 11.19 3.89
C ASN A 26 7.22 10.46 3.21
N GLN A 27 6.01 10.98 3.37
CA GLN A 27 4.76 10.42 2.84
C GLN A 27 4.35 10.96 1.46
N ASP A 28 5.16 11.81 0.81
CA ASP A 28 4.86 12.40 -0.50
C ASP A 28 4.70 11.35 -1.62
N TYR A 29 5.26 10.15 -1.45
CA TYR A 29 5.01 9.02 -2.36
C TYR A 29 3.52 8.70 -2.48
N ARG A 30 2.73 8.90 -1.41
CA ARG A 30 1.28 8.66 -1.42
C ARG A 30 0.59 9.58 -2.41
N LYS A 31 0.98 10.86 -2.44
CA LYS A 31 0.47 11.85 -3.42
C LYS A 31 0.84 11.43 -4.85
N ARG A 32 2.08 10.97 -5.07
CA ARG A 32 2.54 10.50 -6.39
C ARG A 32 1.72 9.30 -6.87
N ILE A 33 1.52 8.28 -6.02
CA ILE A 33 0.71 7.10 -6.35
C ILE A 33 -0.73 7.51 -6.63
N LYS A 34 -1.35 8.33 -5.77
CA LYS A 34 -2.72 8.83 -5.98
C LYS A 34 -2.88 9.58 -7.30
N SER A 35 -1.89 10.38 -7.69
CA SER A 35 -1.89 11.08 -8.98
C SER A 35 -1.90 10.10 -10.17
N ILE A 36 -1.02 9.08 -10.13
CA ILE A 36 -0.98 8.03 -11.15
C ILE A 36 -2.31 7.28 -11.20
N LEU A 37 -2.83 6.84 -10.05
CA LEU A 37 -4.09 6.11 -9.98
C LEU A 37 -5.26 6.95 -10.50
N LYS A 38 -5.36 8.22 -10.12
CA LYS A 38 -6.43 9.12 -10.61
C LYS A 38 -6.41 9.27 -12.14
N LYS A 39 -5.23 9.23 -12.76
CA LYS A 39 -5.08 9.33 -14.22
C LYS A 39 -5.62 8.10 -14.96
N TYR A 40 -5.40 6.89 -14.45
CA TYR A 40 -5.75 5.64 -15.15
C TYR A 40 -6.98 4.92 -14.58
N LEU A 41 -7.31 5.18 -13.31
CA LEU A 41 -8.37 4.57 -12.50
C LEU A 41 -9.17 5.67 -11.75
N PRO A 42 -9.79 6.63 -12.47
CA PRO A 42 -10.42 7.80 -11.86
C PRO A 42 -11.59 7.47 -10.91
N ASP A 43 -12.27 6.35 -11.13
CA ASP A 43 -13.45 5.93 -10.36
C ASP A 43 -13.12 5.04 -9.15
N THR A 44 -11.84 4.84 -8.85
CA THR A 44 -11.39 3.98 -7.74
C THR A 44 -11.33 4.75 -6.43
N GLU A 45 -11.96 4.21 -5.39
CA GLU A 45 -11.82 4.68 -4.01
C GLU A 45 -10.44 4.29 -3.46
N ILE A 46 -9.76 5.20 -2.77
CA ILE A 46 -8.45 4.94 -2.14
C ILE A 46 -8.59 5.04 -0.62
N ILE A 47 -8.31 3.94 0.07
CA ILE A 47 -8.18 3.89 1.52
C ILE A 47 -6.72 4.19 1.88
N ASP A 48 -6.46 5.32 2.52
CA ASP A 48 -5.12 5.72 2.95
C ASP A 48 -5.05 5.81 4.48
N PRO A 49 -4.33 4.89 5.15
CA PRO A 49 -4.20 4.90 6.62
C PRO A 49 -3.65 6.22 7.19
N VAL A 50 -2.81 6.93 6.45
CA VAL A 50 -2.24 8.22 6.89
C VAL A 50 -3.29 9.33 6.83
N GLU A 51 -4.23 9.29 5.88
CA GLU A 51 -5.35 10.25 5.86
C GLU A 51 -6.38 9.95 6.95
N ILE A 52 -6.58 8.67 7.30
CA ILE A 52 -7.51 8.28 8.37
C ILE A 52 -6.93 8.60 9.75
N HIS A 53 -5.61 8.40 9.93
CA HIS A 53 -4.91 8.57 11.21
C HIS A 53 -3.63 9.40 11.07
N PRO A 54 -3.74 10.71 10.78
CA PRO A 54 -2.57 11.57 10.51
C PRO A 54 -1.63 11.71 11.71
N GLU A 55 -2.16 11.64 12.93
CA GLU A 55 -1.41 11.81 14.18
C GLU A 55 -0.95 10.47 14.80
N SER A 56 -1.04 9.37 14.05
CA SER A 56 -0.77 8.01 14.57
C SER A 56 0.63 7.81 15.17
N ALA A 57 1.59 8.64 14.80
CA ALA A 57 2.93 8.63 15.36
C ALA A 57 3.00 9.07 16.84
N TYR A 58 1.98 9.77 17.34
CA TYR A 58 1.95 10.37 18.68
C TYR A 58 0.93 9.71 19.61
N TYR A 59 0.16 8.75 19.11
CA TYR A 59 -0.82 8.00 19.87
C TYR A 59 -0.19 7.26 21.04
N ASP A 60 -0.99 7.12 22.09
CA ASP A 60 -0.63 6.26 23.22
C ASP A 60 -0.70 4.77 22.81
N SER A 61 -0.40 3.88 23.75
CA SER A 61 -0.36 2.44 23.46
C SER A 61 -1.73 1.86 23.12
N GLU A 62 -2.82 2.37 23.69
CA GLU A 62 -4.16 1.86 23.40
C GLU A 62 -4.65 2.34 22.04
N GLU A 63 -4.44 3.62 21.73
CA GLU A 63 -4.74 4.22 20.44
C GLU A 63 -3.94 3.56 19.31
N ALA A 64 -2.62 3.39 19.49
CA ALA A 64 -1.76 2.71 18.53
C ALA A 64 -2.22 1.27 18.27
N ARG A 65 -2.61 0.53 19.33
CA ARG A 65 -3.16 -0.81 19.19
C ARG A 65 -4.43 -0.81 18.33
N LYS A 66 -5.38 0.08 18.64
CA LYS A 66 -6.65 0.18 17.89
C LYS A 66 -6.39 0.49 16.41
N VAL A 67 -5.53 1.45 16.13
CA VAL A 67 -5.20 1.90 14.78
C VAL A 67 -4.47 0.83 13.98
N PHE A 68 -3.54 0.10 14.61
CA PHE A 68 -2.85 -1.02 13.96
C PHE A 68 -3.85 -2.08 13.48
N PHE A 69 -4.71 -2.59 14.36
CA PHE A 69 -5.69 -3.62 13.99
C PHE A 69 -6.76 -3.09 13.04
N GLN A 70 -7.14 -1.81 13.16
CA GLN A 70 -8.07 -1.18 12.23
C GLN A 70 -7.45 -1.05 10.82
N SER A 71 -6.17 -0.69 10.71
CA SER A 71 -5.46 -0.62 9.42
C SER A 71 -5.42 -1.99 8.73
N VAL A 72 -5.09 -3.04 9.49
CA VAL A 72 -5.13 -4.43 9.02
C VAL A 72 -6.54 -4.83 8.57
N LYS A 73 -7.58 -4.44 9.30
CA LYS A 73 -8.97 -4.71 8.87
C LYS A 73 -9.35 -3.93 7.61
N ASN A 74 -8.87 -2.69 7.47
CA ASN A 74 -9.15 -1.84 6.32
C ASN A 74 -8.58 -2.41 5.03
N CYS A 75 -7.43 -3.09 5.07
CA CYS A 75 -6.87 -3.73 3.87
C CYS A 75 -7.71 -4.92 3.35
N LEU A 76 -8.64 -5.44 4.15
CA LEU A 76 -9.60 -6.47 3.73
C LEU A 76 -10.85 -5.90 3.06
N GLY A 77 -11.08 -4.59 3.19
CA GLY A 77 -12.22 -3.89 2.58
C GLY A 77 -11.96 -3.44 1.15
N CYS A 78 -10.84 -3.82 0.53
CA CYS A 78 -10.45 -3.41 -0.81
C CYS A 78 -10.43 -4.60 -1.78
N ASN A 79 -10.23 -4.32 -3.08
CA ASN A 79 -10.03 -5.36 -4.09
C ASN A 79 -8.66 -5.30 -4.78
N LEU A 80 -7.82 -4.37 -4.34
CA LEU A 80 -6.40 -4.30 -4.66
C LEU A 80 -5.66 -3.62 -3.50
N MET A 81 -4.54 -4.19 -3.08
CA MET A 81 -3.58 -3.51 -2.21
C MET A 81 -2.41 -2.98 -3.06
N ILE A 82 -2.02 -1.74 -2.83
CA ILE A 82 -0.77 -1.17 -3.35
C ILE A 82 0.13 -0.78 -2.18
N ALA A 83 1.38 -1.25 -2.18
CA ALA A 83 2.35 -1.00 -1.13
C ALA A 83 3.64 -0.37 -1.67
N TYR A 84 4.04 0.79 -1.16
CA TYR A 84 5.35 1.40 -1.44
C TYR A 84 6.38 1.05 -0.36
N LEU A 85 7.42 0.31 -0.75
CA LEU A 85 8.43 -0.25 0.15
C LEU A 85 9.84 -0.03 -0.41
N PRO A 86 10.38 1.20 -0.37
CA PRO A 86 11.80 1.44 -0.71
C PRO A 86 12.73 0.77 0.30
N GLU A 87 12.23 0.55 1.52
CA GLU A 87 12.86 -0.16 2.62
C GLU A 87 11.83 -1.05 3.32
N ALA A 88 12.29 -1.98 4.15
CA ALA A 88 11.41 -2.91 4.86
C ALA A 88 10.51 -2.17 5.86
N SER A 89 9.22 -2.54 5.89
CA SER A 89 8.25 -2.05 6.86
C SER A 89 7.45 -3.20 7.45
N MET A 90 7.56 -3.38 8.77
CA MET A 90 6.88 -4.46 9.49
C MET A 90 5.35 -4.33 9.40
N GLY A 91 4.82 -3.10 9.57
CA GLY A 91 3.37 -2.85 9.48
C GLY A 91 2.83 -3.21 8.10
N THR A 92 3.45 -2.69 7.05
CA THR A 92 3.06 -3.01 5.67
C THR A 92 3.18 -4.50 5.37
N ALA A 93 4.20 -5.20 5.88
CA ALA A 93 4.34 -6.64 5.68
C ALA A 93 3.18 -7.44 6.30
N VAL A 94 2.66 -7.01 7.47
CA VAL A 94 1.47 -7.61 8.08
C VAL A 94 0.23 -7.36 7.22
N GLU A 95 0.05 -6.13 6.73
CA GLU A 95 -1.08 -5.79 5.86
C GLU A 95 -1.02 -6.58 4.55
N MET A 96 0.18 -6.75 3.95
CA MET A 96 0.42 -7.57 2.76
C MET A 96 0.07 -9.04 3.00
N TRP A 97 0.49 -9.59 4.14
CA TRP A 97 0.17 -10.96 4.52
C TRP A 97 -1.34 -11.18 4.62
N GLU A 98 -2.04 -10.27 5.29
CA GLU A 98 -3.48 -10.34 5.47
C GLU A 98 -4.25 -10.16 4.16
N SER A 99 -3.82 -9.28 3.27
CA SER A 99 -4.38 -9.18 1.91
C SER A 99 -4.14 -10.47 1.10
N PHE A 100 -2.90 -10.97 1.07
CA PHE A 100 -2.53 -12.16 0.29
C PHE A 100 -3.35 -13.40 0.70
N ARG A 101 -3.42 -13.70 2.00
CA ARG A 101 -4.17 -14.87 2.49
C ARG A 101 -5.68 -14.78 2.27
N ASN A 102 -6.20 -13.58 2.04
CA ASN A 102 -7.61 -13.31 1.73
C ASN A 102 -7.86 -13.14 0.22
N ASN A 103 -6.91 -13.55 -0.63
CA ASN A 103 -7.00 -13.47 -2.10
C ASN A 103 -7.16 -12.03 -2.64
N ILE A 104 -6.72 -11.03 -1.89
CA ILE A 104 -6.65 -9.65 -2.38
C ILE A 104 -5.30 -9.50 -3.09
N PRO A 105 -5.27 -9.13 -4.38
CA PRO A 105 -4.02 -8.91 -5.10
C PRO A 105 -3.16 -7.85 -4.41
N VAL A 106 -1.86 -8.12 -4.27
CA VAL A 106 -0.89 -7.21 -3.66
C VAL A 106 0.08 -6.72 -4.73
N TRP A 107 0.05 -5.44 -5.03
CA TRP A 107 1.02 -4.79 -5.91
C TRP A 107 2.02 -4.02 -5.06
N THR A 108 3.31 -4.29 -5.27
CA THR A 108 4.38 -3.56 -4.58
C THR A 108 5.13 -2.66 -5.53
N ILE A 109 5.61 -1.54 -5.01
CA ILE A 109 6.62 -0.70 -5.64
C ILE A 109 7.85 -0.76 -4.72
N SER A 110 8.83 -1.59 -5.07
CA SER A 110 9.95 -1.91 -4.20
C SER A 110 11.18 -2.43 -4.95
N PRO A 111 12.41 -1.99 -4.56
CA PRO A 111 13.65 -2.59 -5.02
C PRO A 111 14.02 -3.89 -4.27
N LEU A 112 13.23 -4.31 -3.26
CA LEU A 112 13.57 -5.41 -2.36
C LEU A 112 13.18 -6.78 -2.93
N GLU A 113 13.57 -7.07 -4.17
CA GLU A 113 13.13 -8.25 -4.93
C GLU A 113 13.46 -9.60 -4.23
N GLU A 114 14.57 -9.65 -3.49
CA GLU A 114 14.97 -10.83 -2.73
C GLU A 114 14.30 -10.97 -1.36
N ASN A 115 13.64 -9.90 -0.88
CA ASN A 115 12.93 -9.95 0.39
C ASN A 115 11.71 -10.87 0.25
N TRP A 116 11.56 -11.84 1.16
CA TRP A 116 10.52 -12.85 1.06
C TRP A 116 9.10 -12.29 1.10
N ALA A 117 8.84 -11.23 1.87
CA ALA A 117 7.52 -10.62 1.90
C ALA A 117 7.15 -10.03 0.53
N ILE A 118 8.09 -9.37 -0.14
CA ILE A 118 7.89 -8.89 -1.52
C ILE A 118 7.77 -10.07 -2.47
N ARG A 119 8.76 -10.96 -2.49
CA ARG A 119 8.86 -12.05 -3.47
C ARG A 119 7.69 -13.04 -3.43
N ILE A 120 7.13 -13.27 -2.24
CA ILE A 120 6.09 -14.29 -2.03
C ILE A 120 4.69 -13.67 -2.04
N LEU A 121 4.50 -12.50 -1.43
CA LEU A 121 3.16 -11.94 -1.23
C LEU A 121 2.73 -11.02 -2.37
N SER A 122 3.67 -10.42 -3.10
CA SER A 122 3.33 -9.58 -4.24
C SER A 122 2.82 -10.41 -5.41
N THR A 123 1.61 -10.12 -5.85
CA THR A 123 1.11 -10.62 -7.15
C THR A 123 1.76 -9.88 -8.32
N LYS A 124 2.29 -8.68 -8.07
CA LYS A 124 3.14 -7.93 -9.00
C LYS A 124 4.07 -6.99 -8.23
N ASN A 125 5.36 -6.98 -8.58
CA ASN A 125 6.31 -5.99 -8.10
C ASN A 125 6.70 -5.02 -9.23
N PHE A 126 6.81 -3.74 -8.89
CA PHE A 126 7.29 -2.66 -9.75
C PHE A 126 8.57 -2.10 -9.11
N LEU A 127 9.61 -1.79 -9.91
CA LEU A 127 10.85 -1.24 -9.37
C LEU A 127 10.77 0.28 -9.22
N SER A 128 9.86 0.92 -9.96
CA SER A 128 9.64 2.36 -9.94
C SER A 128 8.17 2.74 -10.08
N PHE A 129 7.86 4.01 -9.80
CA PHE A 129 6.55 4.59 -10.11
C PHE A 129 6.26 4.59 -11.61
N ASP A 130 7.29 4.71 -12.43
CA ASP A 130 7.15 4.78 -13.89
C ASP A 130 6.82 3.39 -14.46
N ASP A 131 7.30 2.31 -13.82
CA ASP A 131 6.91 0.93 -14.15
C ASP A 131 5.42 0.69 -13.85
N LEU A 132 4.95 1.19 -12.70
CA LEU A 132 3.53 1.13 -12.35
C LEU A 132 2.71 1.91 -13.38
N GLU A 133 3.09 3.15 -13.70
CA GLU A 133 2.37 3.99 -14.65
C GLU A 133 2.34 3.36 -16.05
N THR A 134 3.48 2.83 -16.53
CA THR A 134 3.58 2.13 -17.81
C THR A 134 2.67 0.90 -17.84
N TYR A 135 2.68 0.11 -16.77
CA TYR A 135 1.80 -1.06 -16.67
C TYR A 135 0.32 -0.68 -16.74
N LEU A 136 -0.10 0.35 -16.00
CA LEU A 136 -1.48 0.84 -16.02
C LEU A 136 -1.87 1.32 -17.42
N LYS A 137 -1.00 2.08 -18.09
CA LYS A 137 -1.20 2.58 -19.45
C LYS A 137 -1.40 1.44 -20.47
N ASP A 138 -0.57 0.39 -20.39
CA ASP A 138 -0.54 -0.66 -21.41
C ASP A 138 -1.60 -1.74 -21.19
N ASN A 139 -1.98 -1.99 -19.93
CA ASN A 139 -2.80 -3.16 -19.55
C ASN A 139 -4.23 -2.80 -19.15
N LEU A 140 -4.55 -1.54 -18.87
CA LEU A 140 -5.91 -1.10 -18.59
C LEU A 140 -6.55 -0.49 -19.84
N LYS A 141 -6.78 -1.33 -20.86
CA LYS A 141 -7.76 -1.03 -21.92
C LYS A 141 -9.17 -1.40 -21.41
N GLU A 142 -10.17 -0.65 -21.86
CA GLU A 142 -11.57 -0.68 -21.37
C GLU A 142 -12.22 -2.07 -21.25
#